data_AF-A0A2W4L5D6-F1
#
_entry.id   AF-A0A2W4L5D6-F1
#
_cell.length_a   1.000
_cell.length_b   1.000
_cell.length_c   1.000
_cell.angle_alpha   90.00
_cell.angle_beta   90.00
_cell.angle_gamma   90.00
#
_symmetry.space_group_name_H-M   'P 1'
#
loop_
_entity.id
_entity.type
_entity.pdbx_description
1 polymer ?
#
loop_
_entity_poly.entity_id
_entity_poly.type
_entity_poly.pdbx_seq_one_letter_code
_entity_poly.pdbx_strand_id
1 'polypeptide(L)'
;MPRIVHPVVEAPLESNPDPPSFYCEITTTCCAMRREVFERAGGFDETLLRGVDTEFFVRVRRMTVAGSAGGEHRPPDRYRFILVPHAWTYHPAPATLRALLRKQFLYGYGHAQEVRRDPSRARGRALHTPLHAAAFVLFRTAILVPNMFLPYSFAAPSWRPGFKPLKALASYASALGYVWGWYADRH
;
A
#
# COMPACT_ATOMS: atom_id res chain seq x y z
N MET A 1 5.35 3.33 -21.86
CA MET A 1 4.58 3.36 -20.59
C MET A 1 5.54 3.70 -19.46
N PRO A 2 5.29 4.74 -18.65
CA PRO A 2 6.11 5.03 -17.48
C PRO A 2 6.08 3.83 -16.53
N ARG A 3 7.26 3.29 -16.20
CA ARG A 3 7.43 2.18 -15.27
C ARG A 3 7.79 2.75 -13.90
N ILE A 4 7.25 2.13 -12.85
CA ILE A 4 7.83 2.33 -11.52
C ILE A 4 9.10 1.50 -11.50
N VAL A 5 10.23 2.16 -11.29
CA VAL A 5 11.53 1.54 -11.12
C VAL A 5 11.95 1.86 -9.70
N HIS A 6 12.08 0.82 -8.88
CA HIS A 6 12.70 0.94 -7.57
C HIS A 6 14.21 0.76 -7.76
N PRO A 7 15.04 1.56 -7.08
CA PRO A 7 16.48 1.44 -7.20
C PRO A 7 16.92 0.06 -6.72
N VAL A 8 17.81 -0.59 -7.48
CA VAL A 8 18.55 -1.75 -6.98
C VAL A 8 19.53 -1.23 -5.94
N VAL A 9 19.49 -1.81 -4.73
CA VAL A 9 20.31 -1.34 -3.62
C VAL A 9 21.67 -2.04 -3.60
N GLU A 10 22.71 -1.29 -3.24
CA GLU A 10 24.10 -1.77 -3.12
C GLU A 10 24.39 -2.38 -1.73
N ALA A 11 23.61 -1.99 -0.72
CA ALA A 11 23.73 -2.46 0.65
C ALA A 11 22.34 -2.85 1.21
N PRO A 12 22.27 -3.75 2.22
CA PRO A 12 21.00 -4.17 2.78
C PRO A 12 20.18 -2.97 3.26
N LEU A 13 18.97 -2.81 2.73
CA LEU A 13 18.07 -1.71 3.08
C LEU A 13 16.86 -2.26 3.83
N GLU A 14 16.63 -1.78 5.05
CA GLU A 14 15.41 -2.12 5.78
C GLU A 14 14.21 -1.36 5.22
N SER A 15 13.13 -2.10 4.95
CA SER A 15 11.83 -1.57 4.61
C SER A 15 10.87 -1.73 5.79
N ASN A 16 10.05 -0.72 6.06
CA ASN A 16 9.11 -0.76 7.18
C ASN A 16 7.66 -0.51 6.70
N PRO A 17 6.83 -1.58 6.61
CA PRO A 17 5.44 -1.46 6.19
C PRO A 17 4.53 -0.82 7.25
N ASP A 18 4.96 -0.78 8.52
CA ASP A 18 4.19 -0.25 9.64
C ASP A 18 4.33 1.30 9.73
N PRO A 19 3.42 2.02 10.43
CA PRO A 19 3.61 3.43 10.71
C PRO A 19 4.97 3.73 11.38
N PRO A 20 5.57 4.91 11.14
CA PRO A 20 5.05 6.04 10.37
C PRO A 20 5.38 5.98 8.87
N SER A 21 6.11 4.96 8.40
CA SER A 21 6.52 4.84 6.99
C SER A 21 5.35 4.43 6.09
N PHE A 22 4.50 3.50 6.55
CA PHE A 22 3.39 2.86 5.80
C PHE A 22 3.77 2.43 4.37
N TYR A 23 5.05 2.16 4.14
CA TYR A 23 5.59 1.97 2.81
C TYR A 23 6.56 0.80 2.83
N CYS A 24 6.25 -0.20 2.00
CA CYS A 24 7.06 -1.37 1.81
C CYS A 24 7.63 -1.37 0.39
N GLU A 25 8.95 -1.48 0.29
CA GLU A 25 9.70 -1.63 -0.95
C GLU A 25 9.70 -3.10 -1.43
N ILE A 26 9.23 -4.02 -0.57
CA ILE A 26 9.11 -5.44 -0.86
C ILE A 26 7.68 -5.74 -1.30
N THR A 27 7.53 -6.62 -2.30
CA THR A 27 6.24 -7.17 -2.73
C THR A 27 6.32 -8.69 -2.69
N THR A 28 5.20 -9.41 -2.61
CA THR A 28 5.24 -10.89 -2.62
C THR A 28 5.80 -11.46 -3.91
N THR A 29 5.76 -10.69 -5.01
CA THR A 29 6.42 -11.04 -6.29
C THR A 29 7.93 -11.28 -6.13
N CYS A 30 8.57 -10.64 -5.15
CA CYS A 30 10.00 -10.78 -4.88
C CYS A 30 10.27 -10.74 -3.38
N CYS A 31 9.70 -11.71 -2.65
CA CYS A 31 9.88 -11.86 -1.21
C CYS A 31 10.23 -13.33 -0.89
N ALA A 32 11.34 -13.53 -0.18
CA ALA A 32 11.69 -14.81 0.42
C ALA A 32 11.50 -14.71 1.93
N MET A 33 10.88 -15.74 2.54
CA MET A 33 10.72 -15.83 3.99
C MET A 33 10.76 -17.29 4.44
N ARG A 34 11.03 -17.49 5.74
CA ARG A 34 10.98 -18.83 6.34
C ARG A 34 9.52 -19.30 6.39
N ARG A 35 9.29 -20.56 6.03
CA ARG A 35 7.95 -21.19 6.07
C ARG A 35 7.29 -21.06 7.43
N GLU A 36 8.03 -21.32 8.51
CA GLU A 36 7.54 -21.21 9.89
C GLU A 36 7.01 -19.80 10.24
N VAL A 37 7.61 -18.75 9.65
CA VAL A 37 7.18 -17.36 9.87
C VAL A 37 5.85 -17.11 9.16
N PHE A 38 5.70 -17.62 7.93
CA PHE A 38 4.46 -17.53 7.16
C PHE A 38 3.31 -18.27 7.86
N GLU A 39 3.55 -19.50 8.30
CA GLU A 39 2.54 -20.33 8.99
C GLU A 39 2.14 -19.71 10.33
N ARG A 40 3.12 -19.25 11.12
CA ARG A 40 2.83 -18.59 12.41
C ARG A 40 2.15 -17.23 12.24
N ALA A 41 2.40 -16.53 11.14
CA ALA A 41 1.64 -15.34 10.82
C ALA A 41 0.17 -15.68 10.53
N GLY A 42 -0.14 -16.91 10.08
CA GLY A 42 -1.47 -17.36 9.71
C GLY A 42 -1.73 -17.28 8.20
N GLY A 43 -0.69 -17.21 7.37
CA GLY A 43 -0.79 -17.08 5.92
C GLY A 43 -1.46 -15.78 5.44
N PHE A 44 -1.81 -15.75 4.15
CA PHE A 44 -2.55 -14.63 3.56
C PHE A 44 -4.01 -14.64 3.97
N ASP A 45 -4.58 -13.45 4.10
CA ASP A 45 -6.02 -13.31 4.36
C ASP A 45 -6.81 -13.38 3.05
N GLU A 46 -7.46 -14.52 2.81
CA GLU A 46 -8.28 -14.79 1.62
C GLU A 46 -9.57 -13.95 1.54
N THR A 47 -9.93 -13.23 2.61
CA THR A 47 -11.07 -12.29 2.59
C THR A 47 -10.76 -10.97 1.90
N LEU A 48 -9.47 -10.67 1.67
CA LEU A 48 -9.04 -9.45 0.99
C LEU A 48 -8.98 -9.66 -0.52
N LEU A 49 -9.68 -8.81 -1.28
CA LEU A 49 -9.64 -8.85 -2.73
C LEU A 49 -8.28 -8.38 -3.27
N ARG A 50 -7.67 -7.41 -2.60
CA ARG A 50 -6.34 -6.82 -2.87
C ARG A 50 -5.71 -6.35 -1.57
N GLY A 51 -4.39 -6.16 -1.58
CA GLY A 51 -3.64 -5.73 -0.40
C GLY A 51 -3.25 -6.89 0.54
N VAL A 52 -3.37 -8.13 0.09
CA VAL A 52 -2.94 -9.32 0.85
C VAL A 52 -1.47 -9.21 1.28
N ASP A 53 -0.59 -8.73 0.40
CA ASP A 53 0.82 -8.47 0.70
C ASP A 53 1.01 -7.46 1.82
N THR A 54 0.32 -6.31 1.71
CA THR A 54 0.52 -5.16 2.59
C THR A 54 -0.07 -5.39 3.97
N GLU A 55 -1.22 -6.06 4.06
CA GLU A 55 -1.74 -6.57 5.34
C GLU A 55 -0.78 -7.58 5.96
N PHE A 56 -0.38 -8.60 5.20
CA PHE A 56 0.48 -9.66 5.70
C PHE A 56 1.83 -9.11 6.20
N PHE A 57 2.45 -8.18 5.48
CA PHE A 57 3.72 -7.59 5.89
C PHE A 57 3.60 -6.73 7.16
N VAL A 58 2.51 -5.99 7.33
CA VAL A 58 2.26 -5.27 8.60
C VAL A 58 2.12 -6.26 9.76
N ARG A 59 1.34 -7.33 9.57
CA ARG A 59 1.15 -8.38 10.58
C ARG A 59 2.49 -9.02 10.97
N VAL A 60 3.30 -9.44 9.99
CA VAL A 60 4.64 -9.99 10.23
C VAL A 60 5.56 -8.97 10.91
N ARG A 61 5.55 -7.69 10.50
CA ARG A 61 6.37 -6.64 11.12
C ARG A 61 6.06 -6.44 12.61
N ARG A 62 4.82 -6.68 13.02
CA ARG A 62 4.36 -6.55 14.40
C ARG A 62 4.60 -7.80 15.25
N MET A 63 4.92 -8.94 14.64
CA MET A 63 5.25 -10.17 15.36
C MET A 63 6.62 -10.07 16.04
N THR A 64 6.72 -10.69 17.22
CA THR A 64 7.99 -10.89 17.92
C THR A 64 8.72 -12.12 17.40
N VAL A 65 10.05 -12.04 17.39
CA VAL A 65 10.91 -13.18 17.04
C VAL A 65 10.83 -14.23 18.16
N ALA A 66 10.57 -15.48 17.77
CA ALA A 66 10.49 -16.58 18.74
C ALA A 66 11.81 -16.70 19.52
N GLY A 67 11.73 -16.80 20.83
CA GLY A 67 12.89 -16.88 21.72
C GLY A 67 13.58 -15.54 21.99
N SER A 68 13.12 -14.42 21.41
CA SER A 68 13.58 -13.10 21.81
C SER A 68 12.88 -12.70 23.11
N ALA A 69 13.58 -12.85 24.24
CA ALA A 69 13.08 -12.40 25.53
C ALA A 69 13.16 -10.86 25.59
N GLY A 70 12.01 -10.21 25.79
CA GLY A 70 11.97 -8.81 26.20
C GLY A 70 12.33 -8.69 27.67
N GLY A 71 13.21 -7.76 28.02
CA GLY A 71 13.48 -7.36 29.41
C GLY A 71 12.86 -6.00 29.70
N GLU A 72 12.86 -5.60 30.98
CA GLU A 72 12.34 -4.30 31.44
C GLU A 72 12.95 -3.10 30.67
N HIS A 73 14.19 -3.25 30.20
CA HIS A 73 14.94 -2.20 29.48
C HIS A 73 15.12 -2.48 27.98
N ARG A 74 14.65 -3.63 27.46
CA ARG A 74 14.79 -3.98 26.04
C ARG A 74 13.54 -4.68 25.52
N PRO A 75 12.81 -4.07 24.58
CA PRO A 75 11.67 -4.73 23.97
C PRO A 75 12.12 -5.97 23.17
N PRO A 76 11.24 -6.98 23.01
CA PRO A 76 11.54 -8.16 22.21
C PRO A 76 11.80 -7.75 20.75
N ASP A 77 12.70 -8.48 20.09
CA ASP A 77 13.03 -8.25 18.69
C ASP A 77 11.81 -8.56 17.81
N ARG A 78 11.66 -7.80 16.72
CA ARG A 78 10.60 -7.97 15.73
C ARG A 78 11.16 -8.41 14.39
N TYR A 79 10.34 -9.05 13.57
CA TYR A 79 10.73 -9.37 12.19
C TYR A 79 10.97 -8.09 11.38
N ARG A 80 11.96 -8.16 10.50
CA ARG A 80 12.41 -7.07 9.65
C ARG A 80 12.28 -7.49 8.19
N PHE A 81 11.96 -6.52 7.34
CA PHE A 81 11.92 -6.68 5.90
C PHE A 81 13.17 -6.05 5.32
N ILE A 82 14.01 -6.85 4.65
CA ILE A 82 15.28 -6.39 4.12
C ILE A 82 15.25 -6.54 2.60
N LEU A 83 15.52 -5.45 1.89
CA LEU A 83 15.89 -5.50 0.48
C LEU A 83 17.33 -6.02 0.40
N VAL A 84 17.48 -7.18 -0.19
CA VAL A 84 18.78 -7.82 -0.41
C VAL A 84 19.52 -7.06 -1.52
N PRO A 85 20.82 -6.77 -1.35
CA PRO A 85 21.63 -6.13 -2.39
C PRO A 85 21.54 -6.85 -3.73
N HIS A 86 21.51 -6.08 -4.81
CA HIS A 86 21.48 -6.58 -6.21
C HIS A 86 20.29 -7.50 -6.55
N ALA A 87 19.32 -7.66 -5.66
CA ALA A 87 18.10 -8.41 -5.95
C ALA A 87 17.10 -7.52 -6.69
N TRP A 88 16.55 -8.05 -7.78
CA TRP A 88 15.53 -7.36 -8.56
C TRP A 88 14.58 -8.38 -9.19
N THR A 89 13.39 -7.90 -9.53
CA THR A 89 12.43 -8.66 -10.31
C THR A 89 11.83 -7.77 -11.38
N TYR A 90 11.33 -8.40 -12.43
CA TYR A 90 10.56 -7.73 -13.47
C TYR A 90 9.11 -8.19 -13.40
N HIS A 91 8.19 -7.23 -13.36
CA HIS A 91 6.76 -7.49 -13.50
C HIS A 91 6.18 -6.60 -14.61
N PRO A 92 5.39 -7.14 -15.55
CA PRO A 92 4.82 -6.36 -16.64
C PRO A 92 3.83 -5.30 -16.10
N ALA A 93 3.86 -4.11 -16.71
CA ALA A 93 2.86 -3.08 -16.45
C ALA A 93 1.54 -3.41 -17.17
N PRO A 94 0.38 -2.90 -16.69
CA PRO A 94 -0.88 -3.05 -17.41
C PRO A 94 -0.76 -2.54 -18.86
N ALA A 95 -1.16 -3.36 -19.82
CA ALA A 95 -0.98 -3.06 -21.25
C ALA A 95 -1.91 -1.96 -21.78
N THR A 96 -3.03 -1.68 -21.10
CA THR A 96 -4.05 -0.74 -21.56
C THR A 96 -4.51 0.20 -20.45
N LEU A 97 -5.08 1.34 -20.84
CA LEU A 97 -5.69 2.28 -19.88
C LEU A 97 -6.79 1.60 -19.05
N ARG A 98 -7.65 0.81 -19.69
CA ARG A 98 -8.71 0.05 -18.99
C ARG A 98 -8.13 -0.89 -17.94
N ALA A 99 -7.07 -1.63 -18.27
CA ALA A 99 -6.41 -2.53 -17.33
C ALA A 99 -5.76 -1.76 -16.16
N LEU A 100 -5.14 -0.61 -16.46
CA LEU A 100 -4.58 0.27 -15.44
C LEU A 100 -5.66 0.80 -14.49
N LEU A 101 -6.75 1.37 -15.02
CA LEU A 101 -7.82 1.93 -14.20
C LEU A 101 -8.53 0.85 -13.37
N ARG A 102 -8.79 -0.32 -13.95
CA ARG A 102 -9.35 -1.47 -13.21
C ARG A 102 -8.42 -1.90 -12.07
N LYS A 103 -7.12 -2.04 -12.35
CA LYS A 103 -6.12 -2.36 -11.31
C LYS A 103 -6.14 -1.34 -10.17
N GLN A 104 -6.14 -0.06 -10.51
CA GLN A 104 -6.08 1.03 -9.53
C GLN A 104 -7.35 1.17 -8.71
N PHE A 105 -8.52 0.96 -9.33
CA PHE A 105 -9.80 0.85 -8.61
C PHE A 105 -9.76 -0.29 -7.59
N LEU A 106 -9.33 -1.48 -8.00
CA LEU A 106 -9.22 -2.63 -7.09
C LEU A 106 -8.21 -2.41 -5.97
N TYR A 107 -7.12 -1.67 -6.22
CA TYR A 107 -6.18 -1.25 -5.17
C TYR A 107 -6.84 -0.30 -4.17
N GLY A 108 -7.65 0.65 -4.64
CA GLY A 108 -8.44 1.51 -3.76
C GLY A 108 -9.40 0.70 -2.88
N TYR A 109 -10.13 -0.24 -3.49
CA TYR A 109 -11.05 -1.12 -2.78
C TYR A 109 -10.33 -1.95 -1.71
N GLY A 110 -9.23 -2.63 -2.07
CA GLY A 110 -8.42 -3.38 -1.11
C GLY A 110 -7.91 -2.51 0.03
N HIS A 111 -7.47 -1.28 -0.26
CA HIS A 111 -7.05 -0.33 0.78
C HIS A 111 -8.18 0.00 1.77
N ALA A 112 -9.43 0.09 1.32
CA ALA A 112 -10.57 0.27 2.21
C ALA A 112 -10.77 -0.95 3.13
N GLN A 113 -10.65 -2.17 2.60
CA GLN A 113 -10.72 -3.40 3.38
C GLN A 113 -9.61 -3.47 4.44
N GLU A 114 -8.38 -3.11 4.06
CA GLU A 114 -7.24 -3.05 4.96
C GLU A 114 -7.43 -2.07 6.11
N VAL A 115 -7.90 -0.84 5.82
CA VAL A 115 -8.12 0.20 6.83
C VAL A 115 -9.29 -0.15 7.75
N ARG A 116 -10.33 -0.81 7.23
CA ARG A 116 -11.43 -1.32 8.07
C ARG A 116 -10.93 -2.36 9.07
N ARG A 117 -10.03 -3.23 8.65
CA ARG A 117 -9.48 -4.29 9.49
C ARG A 117 -8.49 -3.75 10.51
N ASP A 118 -7.62 -2.85 10.08
CA ASP A 118 -6.64 -2.19 10.93
C ASP A 118 -6.71 -0.67 10.75
N PRO A 119 -7.53 0.02 11.58
CA PRO A 119 -7.68 1.47 11.52
C PRO A 119 -6.38 2.25 11.74
N SER A 120 -5.35 1.65 12.36
CA SER A 120 -4.04 2.29 12.52
C SER A 120 -3.33 2.55 11.19
N ARG A 121 -3.76 1.87 10.12
CA ARG A 121 -3.23 2.02 8.76
C ARG A 121 -3.92 3.14 7.96
N ALA A 122 -4.96 3.77 8.52
CA ALA A 122 -5.63 4.91 7.90
C ALA A 122 -4.66 6.09 7.75
N ARG A 123 -4.52 6.61 6.53
CA ARG A 123 -3.86 7.90 6.29
C ARG A 123 -4.93 8.97 6.07
N GLY A 124 -4.97 9.97 6.96
CA GLY A 124 -5.88 11.10 6.89
C GLY A 124 -7.22 10.85 7.59
N ARG A 125 -8.24 11.65 7.26
CA ARG A 125 -9.57 11.55 7.89
C ARG A 125 -10.33 10.33 7.36
N ALA A 126 -10.93 9.57 8.27
CA ALA A 126 -11.74 8.41 7.91
C ALA A 126 -13.10 8.82 7.31
N LEU A 127 -13.55 8.06 6.30
CA LEU A 127 -14.80 8.30 5.58
C LEU A 127 -15.98 7.66 6.32
N HIS A 128 -16.34 8.23 7.47
CA HIS A 128 -17.35 7.62 8.34
C HIS A 128 -18.80 7.74 7.82
N THR A 129 -19.09 8.74 6.99
CA THR A 129 -20.46 9.05 6.55
C THR A 129 -20.55 9.25 5.04
N PRO A 130 -21.74 9.05 4.42
CA PRO A 130 -21.94 9.30 3.00
C PRO A 130 -21.56 10.73 2.58
N LEU A 131 -21.78 11.71 3.46
CA LEU A 131 -21.38 13.10 3.23
C LEU A 131 -19.85 13.25 3.14
N HIS A 132 -19.09 12.59 4.02
CA HIS A 132 -17.63 12.58 3.94
C HIS A 132 -17.14 11.94 2.64
N ALA A 133 -17.79 10.85 2.21
CA ALA A 133 -17.46 10.21 0.94
C ALA A 133 -17.78 11.09 -0.27
N ALA A 134 -18.95 11.74 -0.29
CA ALA A 134 -19.32 12.69 -1.33
C ALA A 134 -18.35 13.87 -1.39
N ALA A 135 -18.03 14.49 -0.26
CA ALA A 135 -17.05 15.57 -0.17
C ALA A 135 -15.67 15.13 -0.66
N PHE A 136 -15.23 13.92 -0.31
CA PHE A 136 -13.97 13.35 -0.80
C PHE A 136 -13.99 13.16 -2.33
N VAL A 137 -15.04 12.57 -2.90
CA VAL A 137 -15.15 12.39 -4.37
C VAL A 137 -15.20 13.74 -5.09
N LEU A 138 -15.99 14.70 -4.58
CA LEU A 138 -16.07 16.06 -5.15
C LEU A 138 -14.70 16.73 -5.15
N PHE A 139 -13.98 16.68 -4.03
CA PHE A 139 -12.62 17.19 -3.94
C PHE A 139 -11.69 16.52 -4.96
N ARG A 140 -11.69 15.18 -5.01
CA ARG A 140 -10.86 14.40 -5.93
C ARG A 140 -11.18 14.68 -7.41
N THR A 141 -12.43 14.99 -7.72
CA THR A 141 -12.89 15.40 -9.04
C THR A 141 -12.41 16.80 -9.39
N ALA A 142 -12.58 17.77 -8.47
CA ALA A 142 -12.16 19.16 -8.66
C ALA A 142 -10.64 19.26 -8.90
N ILE A 143 -9.84 18.46 -8.20
CA ILE A 143 -8.39 18.45 -8.37
C ILE A 143 -7.89 17.56 -9.53
N LEU A 144 -8.77 16.85 -10.25
CA LEU A 144 -8.33 15.89 -11.27
C LEU A 144 -7.49 16.56 -12.36
N VAL A 145 -8.01 17.64 -12.95
CA VAL A 145 -7.31 18.40 -14.01
C VAL A 145 -6.06 19.09 -13.46
N PRO A 146 -6.10 19.84 -12.34
CA PRO A 146 -4.88 20.38 -11.72
C PRO A 146 -3.80 19.33 -11.46
N ASN A 147 -4.18 18.14 -10.97
CA ASN A 147 -3.26 17.05 -10.65
C ASN A 147 -2.65 16.39 -11.89
N MET A 148 -3.17 16.65 -13.10
CA MET A 148 -2.51 16.27 -14.35
C MET A 148 -1.26 17.10 -14.62
N PHE A 149 -1.18 18.33 -14.12
CA PHE A 149 -0.08 19.26 -14.37
C PHE A 149 0.82 19.48 -13.15
N LEU A 150 0.25 19.34 -11.94
CA LEU A 150 0.96 19.53 -10.68
C LEU A 150 0.72 18.34 -9.74
N PRO A 151 1.24 17.14 -10.08
CA PRO A 151 1.01 15.95 -9.29
C PRO A 151 1.74 16.01 -7.95
N TYR A 152 1.00 15.75 -6.87
CA TYR A 152 1.57 15.50 -5.54
C TYR A 152 1.94 14.02 -5.36
N SER A 153 2.91 13.74 -4.49
CA SER A 153 3.26 12.39 -4.06
C SER A 153 3.18 12.30 -2.55
N PHE A 154 2.25 11.49 -2.03
CA PHE A 154 2.11 11.26 -0.59
C PHE A 154 3.22 10.37 -0.02
N ALA A 155 3.85 9.52 -0.85
CA ALA A 155 4.97 8.66 -0.43
C ALA A 155 6.30 9.42 -0.38
N ALA A 156 6.45 10.49 -1.17
CA ALA A 156 7.62 11.36 -1.19
C ALA A 156 7.15 12.80 -1.39
N PRO A 157 6.72 13.50 -0.30
CA PRO A 157 6.06 14.81 -0.31
C PRO A 157 6.78 15.83 -1.18
N SER A 158 6.40 15.91 -2.45
CA SER A 158 7.01 16.82 -3.42
C SER A 158 6.00 17.14 -4.52
N TRP A 159 5.88 18.42 -4.83
CA TRP A 159 5.20 18.89 -6.03
C TRP A 159 6.17 18.74 -7.19
N ARG A 160 5.77 18.00 -8.22
CA ARG A 160 6.61 17.79 -9.40
C ARG A 160 5.85 18.26 -10.63
N PRO A 161 5.95 19.56 -11.00
CA PRO A 161 5.31 20.08 -12.20
C PRO A 161 5.60 19.19 -13.41
N GLY A 162 4.60 18.98 -14.23
CA GLY A 162 4.72 18.19 -15.46
C GLY A 162 3.41 17.51 -15.83
N PHE A 163 3.27 17.19 -17.12
CA PHE A 163 2.06 16.58 -17.67
C PHE A 163 2.02 15.05 -17.41
N LYS A 164 1.21 14.63 -16.42
CA LYS A 164 1.07 13.24 -15.97
C LYS A 164 -0.40 12.78 -15.92
N PRO A 165 -1.14 12.82 -17.04
CA PRO A 165 -2.57 12.51 -17.08
C PRO A 165 -2.88 11.07 -16.60
N LEU A 166 -2.04 10.09 -16.96
CA LEU A 166 -2.22 8.71 -16.52
C LEU A 166 -2.10 8.55 -15.01
N LYS A 167 -1.20 9.29 -14.36
CA LYS A 167 -1.06 9.28 -12.89
C LYS A 167 -2.30 9.87 -12.24
N ALA A 168 -2.82 10.98 -12.77
CA ALA A 168 -4.02 11.63 -12.25
C ALA A 168 -5.25 10.72 -12.37
N LEU A 169 -5.48 10.13 -13.55
CA LEU A 169 -6.59 9.19 -13.79
C LEU A 169 -6.48 7.92 -12.92
N ALA A 170 -5.27 7.34 -12.81
CA ALA A 170 -5.01 6.20 -11.93
C ALA A 170 -5.35 6.54 -10.47
N SER A 171 -4.87 7.69 -9.98
CA SER A 171 -5.12 8.14 -8.61
C SER A 171 -6.60 8.46 -8.36
N TYR A 172 -7.33 8.93 -9.37
CA TYR A 172 -8.77 9.13 -9.29
C TYR A 172 -9.54 7.80 -9.24
N ALA A 173 -9.17 6.83 -10.08
CA ALA A 173 -9.73 5.48 -10.05
C ALA A 173 -9.53 4.79 -8.68
N SER A 174 -8.35 4.92 -8.07
CA SER A 174 -8.12 4.44 -6.70
C SER A 174 -9.00 5.13 -5.67
N ALA A 175 -9.24 6.43 -5.80
CA ALA A 175 -10.14 7.15 -4.88
C ALA A 175 -11.58 6.65 -4.99
N LEU A 176 -12.08 6.40 -6.20
CA LEU A 176 -13.39 5.81 -6.42
C LEU A 176 -13.48 4.39 -5.84
N GLY A 177 -12.47 3.56 -6.07
CA GLY A 177 -12.40 2.20 -5.51
C GLY A 177 -12.37 2.20 -3.99
N TYR A 178 -11.65 3.12 -3.37
CA TYR A 178 -11.60 3.28 -1.91
C TYR A 178 -12.97 3.62 -1.33
N VAL A 179 -13.66 4.60 -1.92
CA VAL A 179 -15.04 4.93 -1.51
C VAL A 179 -15.95 3.73 -1.70
N TRP A 180 -15.89 3.06 -2.85
CA TRP A 180 -16.70 1.87 -3.11
C TRP A 180 -16.48 0.78 -2.06
N GLY A 181 -15.24 0.46 -1.69
CA GLY A 181 -14.94 -0.55 -0.68
C GLY A 181 -15.45 -0.23 0.73
N TRP A 182 -15.67 1.04 1.05
CA TRP A 182 -16.28 1.44 2.33
C TRP A 182 -17.79 1.16 2.39
N TYR A 183 -18.49 1.14 1.25
CA TYR A 183 -19.96 1.04 1.20
C TYR A 183 -20.47 -0.28 0.60
N ALA A 184 -19.75 -0.89 -0.34
CA ALA A 184 -20.19 -2.13 -0.98
C ALA A 184 -20.20 -3.31 0.00
N ASP A 185 -19.22 -3.38 0.90
CA ASP A 185 -19.06 -4.47 1.88
C ASP A 185 -19.80 -4.18 3.20
N ARG A 186 -20.86 -3.36 3.16
CA ARG A 186 -21.76 -3.07 4.30
C ARG A 186 -23.15 -3.67 4.13
N HIS A 187 -23.37 -4.40 3.03
CA HIS A 187 -24.61 -5.09 2.71
C HIS A 187 -24.34 -6.59 2.53
#